data_AF-A0A2X2BFP0-F1
#
_entry.id   AF-A0A2X2BFP0-F1
#
_cell.length_a   1.000
_cell.length_b   1.000
_cell.length_c   1.000
_cell.angle_alpha   90.00
_cell.angle_beta   90.00
_cell.angle_gamma   90.00
#
_symmetry.space_group_name_H-M   'P 1'
#
loop_
_entity.id
_entity.type
_entity.pdbx_description
1 polymer ?
#
loop_
_entity_poly.entity_id
_entity_poly.type
_entity_poly.pdbx_seq_one_letter_code
_entity_poly.pdbx_strand_id
1 'polypeptide(L)'
;MAKTTLLALQGLSCSHCVNSVKKSLDARNDIEQSTVTIQYAKIDSDATVESLIKTIEEAGYEAHLATQADVKLNLSGLNCMKCVGKTENALLAVDGVVAVNVDKTSAEIFGTANAKDLIAAVVAEGFEASLANEEENKPKTIELTLSGLNCGHCINSVKKALEGTDGVESAQVELNSCHSNRYGKHRACDHSHSRCWL
;
A
#
# COMPACT_ATOMS: atom_id res chain seq x y z
N MET A 1 -5.33 -24.48 -23.02
CA MET A 1 -4.09 -24.36 -22.21
C MET A 1 -4.41 -23.28 -21.22
N ALA A 2 -4.77 -23.66 -19.99
CA ALA A 2 -5.27 -22.69 -19.02
C ALA A 2 -4.25 -21.56 -18.82
N LYS A 3 -4.73 -20.33 -19.00
CA LYS A 3 -3.96 -19.12 -18.78
C LYS A 3 -4.29 -18.59 -17.40
N THR A 4 -3.27 -18.33 -16.59
CA THR A 4 -3.42 -17.63 -15.33
C THR A 4 -3.72 -16.15 -15.61
N THR A 5 -4.89 -15.71 -15.21
CA THR A 5 -5.34 -14.31 -15.28
C THR A 5 -5.48 -13.76 -13.87
N LEU A 6 -4.91 -12.59 -13.62
CA LEU A 6 -5.02 -11.88 -12.35
C LEU A 6 -5.90 -10.64 -12.54
N LEU A 7 -6.99 -10.57 -11.77
CA LEU A 7 -7.90 -9.44 -11.76
C LEU A 7 -7.83 -8.73 -10.41
N ALA A 8 -7.74 -7.41 -10.43
CA ALA A 8 -7.97 -6.57 -9.27
C ALA A 8 -9.47 -6.34 -9.10
N LEU A 9 -9.95 -6.42 -7.86
CA LEU A 9 -11.36 -6.34 -7.49
C LEU A 9 -11.65 -5.08 -6.68
N GLN A 10 -12.84 -4.53 -6.85
CA GLN A 10 -13.34 -3.40 -6.08
C GLN A 10 -14.76 -3.68 -5.55
N GLY A 11 -15.07 -3.10 -4.39
CA GLY A 11 -16.39 -3.24 -3.75
C GLY A 11 -16.55 -4.47 -2.85
N LEU A 12 -15.55 -5.35 -2.74
CA LEU A 12 -15.56 -6.43 -1.75
C LEU A 12 -15.07 -5.90 -0.40
N SER A 13 -15.85 -6.15 0.65
CA SER A 13 -15.52 -5.76 2.02
C SER A 13 -15.69 -6.89 3.04
N CYS A 14 -16.13 -8.07 2.58
CA CYS A 14 -16.57 -9.14 3.46
C CYS A 14 -16.24 -10.53 2.91
N SER A 15 -15.97 -11.51 3.78
CA SER A 15 -15.69 -12.89 3.37
C SER A 15 -16.86 -13.55 2.61
N HIS A 16 -18.10 -13.15 2.90
CA HIS A 16 -19.28 -13.59 2.14
C HIS A 16 -19.28 -13.06 0.70
N CYS A 17 -18.77 -11.84 0.51
CA CYS A 17 -18.66 -11.16 -0.78
C CYS A 17 -17.67 -11.93 -1.68
N VAL A 18 -16.51 -12.28 -1.11
CA VAL A 18 -15.49 -13.13 -1.76
C VAL A 18 -16.07 -14.48 -2.16
N ASN A 19 -16.81 -15.14 -1.27
CA ASN A 19 -17.44 -16.43 -1.57
C ASN A 19 -18.50 -16.33 -2.67
N SER A 20 -19.24 -15.22 -2.75
CA SER A 20 -20.22 -15.00 -3.82
C SER A 20 -19.53 -14.94 -5.19
N VAL A 21 -18.46 -14.16 -5.31
CA VAL A 21 -17.65 -14.07 -6.53
C VAL A 21 -17.02 -15.41 -6.87
N LYS A 22 -16.42 -16.09 -5.89
CA LYS A 22 -15.85 -17.42 -6.06
C LYS A 22 -16.89 -18.40 -6.60
N LYS A 23 -18.11 -18.41 -6.04
CA LYS A 23 -19.19 -19.30 -6.48
C LYS A 23 -19.65 -19.00 -7.91
N SER A 24 -19.71 -17.73 -8.30
CA SER A 24 -20.04 -17.32 -9.68
C SER A 24 -18.97 -17.77 -10.68
N LEU A 25 -17.70 -17.69 -10.29
CA LEU A 25 -16.59 -18.19 -11.11
C LEU A 25 -16.59 -19.73 -11.18
N ASP A 26 -16.71 -20.41 -10.04
CA ASP A 26 -16.72 -21.89 -9.98
C ASP A 26 -17.94 -22.52 -10.67
N ALA A 27 -19.01 -21.74 -10.93
CA ALA A 27 -20.15 -22.20 -11.72
C ALA A 27 -19.85 -22.29 -13.22
N ARG A 28 -18.76 -21.68 -13.69
CA ARG A 28 -18.37 -21.72 -15.10
C ARG A 28 -17.56 -22.97 -15.41
N ASN A 29 -17.81 -23.56 -16.56
CA ASN A 29 -17.14 -24.78 -17.03
C ASN A 29 -15.81 -24.52 -17.75
N ASP A 30 -15.40 -23.26 -17.90
CA ASP A 30 -14.15 -22.84 -18.55
C ASP A 30 -13.06 -22.42 -17.55
N ILE A 31 -13.34 -22.54 -16.25
CA ILE A 31 -12.41 -22.26 -15.15
C ILE A 31 -11.90 -23.57 -14.56
N GLU A 32 -10.58 -23.76 -14.53
CA GLU A 32 -9.94 -24.92 -13.91
C GLU A 32 -9.70 -24.67 -12.42
N GLN A 33 -9.20 -23.49 -12.07
CA GLN A 33 -8.99 -23.05 -10.69
C GLN A 33 -9.31 -21.57 -10.50
N SER A 34 -9.92 -21.25 -9.36
CA SER A 34 -10.17 -19.88 -8.92
C SER A 34 -9.72 -19.67 -7.47
N THR A 35 -8.85 -18.68 -7.26
CA THR A 35 -8.48 -18.17 -5.94
C THR A 35 -8.91 -16.72 -5.85
N VAL A 36 -9.82 -16.41 -4.94
CA VAL A 36 -10.42 -15.08 -4.80
C VAL A 36 -10.14 -14.56 -3.40
N THR A 37 -9.68 -13.31 -3.32
CA THR A 37 -9.50 -12.56 -2.08
C THR A 37 -10.31 -11.26 -2.15
N ILE A 38 -10.12 -10.35 -1.18
CA ILE A 38 -10.86 -9.08 -1.15
C ILE A 38 -10.43 -8.16 -2.29
N GLN A 39 -9.14 -8.13 -2.62
CA GLN A 39 -8.58 -7.20 -3.60
C GLN A 39 -8.21 -7.87 -4.93
N TYR A 40 -8.02 -9.18 -4.97
CA TYR A 40 -7.50 -9.86 -6.15
C TYR A 40 -8.18 -11.21 -6.40
N ALA A 41 -8.37 -11.56 -7.66
CA ALA A 41 -8.79 -12.88 -8.13
C ALA A 41 -7.75 -13.45 -9.11
N LYS A 42 -7.15 -14.58 -8.74
CA LYS A 42 -6.29 -15.40 -9.60
C LYS A 42 -7.13 -16.52 -10.20
N ILE A 43 -7.24 -16.56 -11.52
CA ILE A 43 -8.14 -17.46 -12.26
C ILE A 43 -7.34 -18.17 -13.34
N ASP A 44 -7.29 -19.49 -13.28
CA ASP A 44 -6.73 -20.34 -14.32
C ASP A 44 -7.86 -20.80 -15.23
N SER A 45 -7.91 -20.24 -16.45
CA SER A 45 -8.99 -20.51 -17.40
C SER A 45 -8.53 -20.32 -18.85
N ASP A 46 -9.26 -20.90 -19.80
CA ASP A 46 -9.12 -20.61 -21.22
C ASP A 46 -10.03 -19.43 -21.67
N ALA A 47 -10.71 -18.77 -20.72
CA ALA A 47 -11.63 -17.67 -20.96
C ALA A 47 -10.93 -16.35 -21.31
N THR A 48 -11.64 -15.43 -21.97
CA THR A 48 -11.14 -14.08 -22.18
C THR A 48 -11.29 -13.23 -20.91
N VAL A 49 -10.36 -12.29 -20.71
CA VAL A 49 -10.36 -11.34 -19.57
C VAL A 49 -11.71 -10.61 -19.46
N GLU A 50 -12.24 -10.14 -20.58
CA GLU A 50 -13.53 -9.45 -20.65
C GLU A 50 -14.69 -10.33 -20.17
N SER A 51 -14.67 -11.61 -20.51
CA SER A 51 -15.70 -12.56 -20.07
C SER A 51 -15.65 -12.78 -18.56
N LEU A 52 -14.45 -12.84 -17.98
CA LEU A 52 -14.28 -12.97 -16.53
C LEU A 52 -14.73 -11.71 -15.78
N ILE A 53 -14.34 -10.53 -16.28
CA ILE A 53 -14.77 -9.24 -15.70
C ILE A 53 -16.30 -9.14 -15.71
N LYS A 54 -16.95 -9.47 -16.84
CA LYS A 54 -18.40 -9.43 -16.95
C LYS A 54 -19.11 -10.33 -15.93
N THR A 55 -18.60 -11.53 -15.67
CA THR A 55 -19.18 -12.42 -14.64
C THR A 55 -19.08 -11.81 -13.24
N ILE A 56 -18.02 -11.07 -12.95
CA ILE A 56 -17.84 -10.39 -11.66
C ILE A 56 -18.78 -9.18 -11.56
N GLU A 57 -18.96 -8.43 -12.66
CA GLU A 57 -19.94 -7.33 -12.76
C GLU A 57 -21.38 -7.81 -12.60
N GLU A 58 -21.74 -8.96 -13.19
CA GLU A 58 -23.04 -9.61 -13.02
C GLU A 58 -23.28 -10.06 -11.57
N ALA A 59 -22.21 -10.33 -10.82
CA ALA A 59 -22.28 -10.60 -9.38
C ALA A 59 -22.38 -9.31 -8.53
N GLY A 60 -22.31 -8.13 -9.15
CA GLY A 60 -22.44 -6.82 -8.51
C GLY A 60 -21.13 -6.22 -8.01
N TYR A 61 -19.98 -6.68 -8.52
CA TYR A 61 -18.65 -6.21 -8.14
C TYR A 61 -17.87 -5.71 -9.35
N GLU A 62 -16.91 -4.81 -9.13
CA GLU A 62 -16.09 -4.27 -10.21
C GLU A 62 -14.76 -5.03 -10.26
N ALA A 63 -14.29 -5.34 -11.48
CA ALA A 63 -13.01 -6.02 -11.70
C ALA A 63 -12.27 -5.44 -12.90
N HIS A 64 -10.95 -5.41 -12.82
CA HIS A 64 -10.06 -4.94 -13.88
C HIS A 64 -8.78 -5.76 -13.89
N LEU A 65 -8.07 -5.75 -15.02
CA LEU A 65 -6.82 -6.49 -15.14
C LEU A 65 -5.76 -5.91 -14.20
N ALA A 66 -5.14 -6.75 -13.39
CA ALA A 66 -4.03 -6.34 -12.53
C ALA A 66 -2.76 -6.15 -13.38
N THR A 67 -2.51 -4.90 -13.81
CA THR A 67 -1.33 -4.53 -14.63
C THR A 67 -0.17 -3.99 -13.80
N GLN A 68 -0.43 -3.60 -12.55
CA GLN A 68 0.56 -3.06 -11.63
C GLN A 68 0.64 -3.94 -10.39
N ALA A 69 1.86 -4.33 -10.02
CA ALA A 69 2.12 -5.06 -8.78
C ALA A 69 2.17 -4.09 -7.60
N ASP A 70 1.63 -4.51 -6.44
CA ASP A 70 1.68 -3.71 -5.21
C ASP A 70 3.11 -3.59 -4.69
N VAL A 71 3.88 -4.68 -4.77
CA VAL A 71 5.29 -4.69 -4.34
C VAL A 71 6.14 -5.31 -5.42
N LYS A 72 7.22 -4.61 -5.78
CA LYS A 72 8.26 -5.14 -6.66
C LYS A 72 9.56 -5.30 -5.89
N LEU A 73 10.12 -6.50 -5.91
CA LEU A 73 11.41 -6.82 -5.32
C LEU A 73 12.44 -7.09 -6.42
N ASN A 74 13.65 -6.60 -6.22
CA ASN A 74 14.83 -6.97 -6.98
C ASN A 74 15.49 -8.17 -6.28
N LEU A 75 15.73 -9.24 -7.02
CA LEU A 75 16.25 -10.49 -6.51
C LEU A 75 17.70 -10.71 -6.97
N SER A 76 18.50 -11.36 -6.13
CA SER A 76 19.88 -11.74 -6.44
C SER A 76 20.18 -13.15 -5.94
N GLY A 77 20.99 -13.89 -6.69
CA GLY A 77 21.38 -15.27 -6.37
C GLY A 77 20.52 -16.38 -7.01
N LEU A 78 19.43 -16.05 -7.73
CA LEU A 78 18.61 -17.03 -8.45
C LEU A 78 19.25 -17.44 -9.78
N ASN A 79 19.93 -18.60 -9.80
CA ASN A 79 20.61 -19.10 -10.99
C ASN A 79 19.95 -20.35 -11.63
N CYS A 80 18.87 -20.87 -11.05
CA CYS A 80 18.20 -22.08 -11.52
C CYS A 80 16.67 -21.92 -11.53
N MET A 81 15.99 -22.57 -12.48
CA MET A 81 14.51 -22.63 -12.54
C MET A 81 13.90 -23.20 -11.25
N LYS A 82 14.59 -24.12 -10.57
CA LYS A 82 14.13 -24.64 -9.27
C LYS A 82 14.19 -23.61 -8.14
N CYS A 83 15.14 -22.68 -8.21
CA CYS A 83 15.26 -21.60 -7.23
C CYS A 83 14.06 -20.65 -7.34
N VAL A 84 13.65 -20.31 -8.57
CA VAL A 84 12.48 -19.47 -8.85
C VAL A 84 11.23 -20.04 -8.20
N GLY A 85 10.92 -21.32 -8.46
CA GLY A 85 9.75 -21.95 -7.85
C GLY A 85 9.82 -22.07 -6.32
N LYS A 86 11.02 -22.18 -5.75
CA LYS A 86 11.21 -22.19 -4.29
C LYS A 86 10.89 -20.83 -3.68
N THR A 87 11.41 -19.77 -4.29
CA THR A 87 11.14 -18.39 -3.91
C THR A 87 9.67 -18.03 -4.12
N GLU A 88 9.05 -18.49 -5.20
CA GLU A 88 7.62 -18.34 -5.46
C GLU A 88 6.77 -18.92 -4.33
N ASN A 89 7.05 -20.18 -3.95
CA ASN A 89 6.33 -20.84 -2.86
C ASN A 89 6.56 -20.16 -1.50
N ALA A 90 7.78 -19.68 -1.24
CA ALA A 90 8.08 -18.97 0.00
C ALA A 90 7.33 -17.64 0.09
N LEU A 91 7.24 -16.89 -1.02
CA LEU A 91 6.48 -15.65 -1.07
C LEU A 91 4.97 -15.91 -0.95
N LEU A 92 4.44 -16.94 -1.61
CA LEU A 92 3.02 -17.33 -1.48
C LEU A 92 2.64 -17.80 -0.07
N ALA A 93 3.62 -18.23 0.74
CA ALA A 93 3.41 -18.59 2.13
C ALA A 93 3.33 -17.39 3.08
N VAL A 94 3.69 -16.18 2.61
CA VAL A 94 3.58 -14.95 3.40
C VAL A 94 2.12 -14.51 3.45
N ASP A 95 1.64 -14.21 4.67
CA ASP A 95 0.28 -13.70 4.87
C ASP A 95 0.05 -12.40 4.10
N GLY A 96 -1.07 -12.34 3.37
CA GLY A 96 -1.45 -11.19 2.55
C GLY A 96 -0.98 -11.26 1.09
N VAL A 97 -0.24 -12.29 0.69
CA VAL A 97 0.12 -12.52 -0.72
C VAL A 97 -1.00 -13.29 -1.43
N VAL A 98 -1.43 -12.81 -2.60
CA VAL A 98 -2.48 -13.45 -3.41
C VAL A 98 -1.89 -14.10 -4.66
N ALA A 99 -1.00 -13.36 -5.32
CA ALA A 99 -0.29 -13.85 -6.48
C ALA A 99 1.12 -13.28 -6.48
N VAL A 100 2.03 -14.05 -7.05
CA VAL A 100 3.41 -13.62 -7.26
C VAL A 100 3.78 -13.97 -8.69
N ASN A 101 4.62 -13.14 -9.28
CA ASN A 101 5.28 -13.42 -10.52
C ASN A 101 6.78 -13.28 -10.26
N VAL A 102 7.50 -14.41 -10.27
CA VAL A 102 8.93 -14.46 -9.92
C VAL A 102 9.74 -14.73 -11.17
N ASP A 103 10.64 -13.80 -11.47
CA ASP A 103 11.69 -13.91 -12.47
C ASP A 103 13.04 -14.22 -11.80
N LYS A 104 14.10 -14.34 -12.60
CA LYS A 104 15.46 -14.58 -12.10
C LYS A 104 16.04 -13.39 -11.32
N THR A 105 15.56 -12.18 -11.60
CA THR A 105 16.11 -10.93 -11.04
C THR A 105 15.05 -10.05 -10.42
N SER A 106 13.77 -10.38 -10.55
CA SER A 106 12.67 -9.59 -10.00
C SER A 106 11.56 -10.48 -9.49
N ALA A 107 10.86 -10.05 -8.46
CA ALA A 107 9.56 -10.59 -8.08
C ALA A 107 8.55 -9.45 -8.05
N GLU A 108 7.40 -9.71 -8.65
CA GLU A 108 6.22 -8.86 -8.61
C GLU A 108 5.18 -9.56 -7.73
N ILE A 109 4.78 -8.89 -6.65
CA ILE A 109 3.88 -9.42 -5.63
C ILE A 109 2.59 -8.62 -5.68
N PHE A 110 1.47 -9.34 -5.71
CA PHE A 110 0.13 -8.80 -5.68
C PHE A 110 -0.53 -9.20 -4.37
N GLY A 111 -0.87 -8.21 -3.55
CA GLY A 111 -1.40 -8.41 -2.21
C GLY A 111 -1.09 -7.27 -1.25
N THR A 112 -1.40 -7.49 0.02
CA THR A 112 -1.22 -6.52 1.12
C THR A 112 -0.05 -6.83 2.03
N ALA A 113 0.79 -7.79 1.65
CA ALA A 113 1.94 -8.22 2.43
C ALA A 113 2.98 -7.08 2.58
N ASN A 114 3.61 -7.02 3.75
CA ASN A 114 4.65 -6.04 4.01
C ASN A 114 5.95 -6.39 3.27
N ALA A 115 6.57 -5.39 2.64
CA ALA A 115 7.86 -5.54 1.99
C ALA A 115 8.94 -6.20 2.85
N LYS A 116 9.00 -5.89 4.16
CA LYS A 116 9.98 -6.46 5.09
C LYS A 116 9.77 -7.96 5.27
N ASP A 117 8.52 -8.41 5.39
CA ASP A 117 8.18 -9.81 5.56
C ASP A 117 8.46 -10.61 4.28
N LEU A 118 8.18 -10.01 3.12
CA LEU A 118 8.51 -10.60 1.81
C LEU A 118 10.03 -10.77 1.65
N ILE A 119 10.82 -9.74 1.99
CA ILE A 119 12.29 -9.84 1.94
C ILE A 119 12.79 -10.90 2.92
N ALA A 120 12.26 -10.94 4.14
CA ALA A 120 12.64 -11.94 5.14
C ALA A 120 12.36 -13.38 4.66
N ALA A 121 11.23 -13.61 4.00
CA ALA A 121 10.89 -14.91 3.41
C ALA A 121 11.90 -15.33 2.32
N VAL A 122 12.33 -14.39 1.47
CA VAL A 122 13.34 -14.68 0.43
C VAL A 122 14.72 -14.96 1.04
N VAL A 123 15.11 -14.20 2.06
CA VAL A 123 16.38 -14.38 2.80
C VAL A 123 16.40 -15.71 3.55
N ALA A 124 15.27 -16.15 4.10
CA ALA A 124 15.14 -17.45 4.76
C ALA A 124 15.39 -18.63 3.80
N GLU A 125 15.08 -18.47 2.52
CA GLU A 125 15.41 -19.45 1.47
C GLU A 125 16.87 -19.39 1.00
N GLY A 126 17.65 -18.41 1.48
CA GLY A 126 19.07 -18.23 1.15
C GLY A 126 19.33 -17.35 -0.07
N PHE A 127 18.37 -16.51 -0.47
CA PHE A 127 18.52 -15.56 -1.57
C PHE A 127 18.49 -14.12 -1.07
N GLU A 128 18.91 -13.19 -1.91
CA GLU A 128 18.89 -11.76 -1.58
C GLU A 128 17.72 -11.07 -2.27
N ALA A 129 16.98 -10.24 -1.54
CA ALA A 129 15.90 -9.42 -2.06
C ALA A 129 15.98 -7.99 -1.52
N SER A 130 15.67 -7.02 -2.38
CA SER A 130 15.53 -5.61 -2.02
C SER A 130 14.31 -5.02 -2.69
N LEU A 131 13.74 -3.95 -2.15
CA LEU A 131 12.67 -3.23 -2.82
C LEU A 131 13.18 -2.60 -4.13
N ALA A 132 12.45 -2.82 -5.21
CA ALA A 132 12.71 -2.19 -6.51
C ALA A 132 12.14 -0.76 -6.58
N ASN A 133 11.20 -0.42 -5.68
CA ASN A 133 10.67 0.92 -5.52
C ASN A 133 10.58 1.26 -4.03
N GLU A 134 11.34 2.25 -3.56
CA GLU A 134 11.45 2.65 -2.15
C GLU A 134 10.26 3.49 -1.66
N GLU A 135 9.15 3.55 -2.41
CA GLU A 135 8.13 4.61 -2.23
C GLU A 135 6.88 4.24 -1.40
N GLU A 136 6.58 2.97 -1.14
CA GLU A 136 5.28 2.58 -0.54
C GLU A 136 5.31 2.15 0.94
N ASN A 137 6.36 2.53 1.66
CA ASN A 137 6.33 2.55 3.13
C ASN A 137 6.97 3.83 3.67
N LYS A 138 6.63 4.97 3.07
CA LYS A 138 6.87 6.26 3.70
C LYS A 138 5.60 6.65 4.44
N PRO A 139 5.66 6.97 5.75
CA PRO A 139 4.51 7.58 6.41
C PRO A 139 4.11 8.80 5.57
N LYS A 140 2.84 8.89 5.19
CA LYS A 140 2.31 10.06 4.48
C LYS A 140 2.53 11.27 5.38
N THR A 141 3.56 12.07 5.09
CA THR A 141 3.75 13.35 5.75
C THR A 141 2.63 14.28 5.28
N ILE A 142 1.67 14.53 6.16
CA ILE A 142 0.61 15.51 5.92
C ILE A 142 1.10 16.83 6.49
N GLU A 143 1.36 17.80 5.62
CA GLU A 143 1.62 19.18 6.06
C GLU A 143 0.29 19.85 6.44
N LEU A 144 0.12 20.12 7.73
CA LEU A 144 -1.08 20.76 8.28
C LEU A 144 -0.77 22.22 8.61
N THR A 145 -1.33 23.15 7.84
CA THR A 145 -1.23 24.58 8.13
C THR A 145 -2.22 24.97 9.22
N LEU A 146 -1.72 25.26 10.42
CA LEU A 146 -2.53 25.67 11.57
C LEU A 146 -2.43 27.18 11.80
N SER A 147 -3.56 27.87 11.68
CA SER A 147 -3.66 29.31 11.98
C SER A 147 -3.87 29.52 13.50
N GLY A 148 -3.10 30.44 14.11
CA GLY A 148 -3.32 30.89 15.50
C GLY A 148 -2.35 30.36 16.56
N LEU A 149 -1.29 29.63 16.19
CA LEU A 149 -0.22 29.23 17.11
C LEU A 149 0.70 30.43 17.40
N ASN A 150 0.43 31.15 18.49
CA ASN A 150 1.12 32.40 18.83
C ASN A 150 2.18 32.28 19.94
N CYS A 151 2.40 31.08 20.48
CA CYS A 151 3.33 30.88 21.60
C CYS A 151 3.86 29.44 21.66
N GLY A 152 5.08 29.26 22.18
CA GLY A 152 5.73 27.95 22.34
C GLY A 152 4.93 26.95 23.19
N HIS A 153 4.03 27.43 24.05
CA HIS A 153 3.14 26.57 24.82
C HIS A 153 2.06 25.90 23.94
N CYS A 154 1.52 26.62 22.95
CA CYS A 154 0.50 26.08 22.04
C CYS A 154 1.09 25.00 21.11
N ILE A 155 2.34 25.17 20.67
CA ILE A 155 3.06 24.16 19.88
C ILE A 155 3.14 22.84 20.66
N ASN A 156 3.56 22.91 21.93
CA ASN A 156 3.81 21.72 22.72
C ASN A 156 2.51 20.96 23.05
N SER A 157 1.41 21.69 23.28
CA SER A 157 0.08 21.10 23.46
C SER A 157 -0.42 20.42 22.18
N VAL A 158 -0.22 21.05 21.01
CA VAL A 158 -0.63 20.47 19.73
C VAL A 158 0.24 19.26 19.37
N LYS A 159 1.56 19.35 19.55
CA LYS A 159 2.48 18.23 19.34
C LYS A 159 2.06 17.02 20.19
N LYS A 160 1.82 17.22 21.50
CA LYS A 160 1.36 16.15 22.39
C LYS A 160 0.00 15.58 22.01
N ALA A 161 -0.92 16.41 21.52
CA ALA A 161 -2.22 15.93 21.05
C ALA A 161 -2.10 15.08 19.77
N LEU A 162 -1.22 15.49 18.85
CA LEU A 162 -0.94 14.72 17.62
C LEU A 162 -0.22 13.41 17.92
N GLU A 163 0.81 13.43 18.79
CA GLU A 163 1.51 12.23 19.26
C GLU A 163 0.60 11.28 20.07
N GLY A 164 -0.47 11.80 20.66
CA GLY A 164 -1.47 11.01 21.39
C GLY A 164 -2.59 10.43 20.52
N THR A 165 -2.57 10.69 19.20
CA THR A 165 -3.61 10.19 18.28
C THR A 165 -3.20 8.83 17.73
N ASP A 166 -4.12 7.86 17.78
CA ASP A 166 -3.90 6.51 17.26
C ASP A 166 -3.59 6.57 15.74
N GLY A 167 -2.40 6.08 15.36
CA GLY A 167 -1.92 6.10 13.98
C GLY A 167 -0.91 7.19 13.61
N VAL A 168 -0.50 8.07 14.53
CA VAL A 168 0.56 9.08 14.28
C VAL A 168 1.91 8.59 14.81
N GLU A 169 2.85 8.28 13.92
CA GLU A 169 4.19 7.79 14.30
C GLU A 169 5.14 8.93 14.74
N SER A 170 4.94 10.14 14.22
CA SER A 170 5.70 11.33 14.62
C SER A 170 4.97 12.62 14.20
N ALA A 171 5.02 13.64 15.04
CA ALA A 171 4.50 14.98 14.72
C ALA A 171 5.59 16.04 14.92
N GLN A 172 5.88 16.80 13.86
CA GLN A 172 6.74 17.97 13.91
C GLN A 172 5.88 19.22 13.75
N VAL A 173 6.01 20.17 14.66
CA VAL A 173 5.27 21.44 14.62
C VAL A 173 6.30 22.56 14.66
N GLU A 174 6.43 23.26 13.54
CA GLU A 174 7.31 24.41 13.41
C GLU A 174 6.48 25.69 13.37
N LEU A 175 6.96 26.74 14.06
CA LEU A 175 6.44 28.08 13.84
C LEU A 175 7.24 28.71 12.70
N ASN A 176 6.56 29.08 11.62
CA ASN A 176 7.06 30.12 10.72
C ASN A 176 6.95 31.48 11.42
N SER A 177 7.69 31.65 12.51
CA SER A 177 7.85 32.94 13.19
C SER A 177 8.93 33.73 12.48
N CYS A 178 8.52 34.81 11.81
CA CYS A 178 9.40 35.89 11.43
C CYS A 178 10.11 36.38 12.70
N HIS A 179 11.43 36.23 12.70
CA HIS A 179 12.30 36.39 13.86
C HIS A 179 12.24 37.84 14.38
N SER A 180 11.65 38.06 15.55
CA SER A 180 11.97 39.23 16.37
C SER A 180 12.41 38.76 17.75
N ASN A 181 13.71 38.48 17.84
CA ASN A 181 14.42 38.42 19.09
C ASN A 181 14.28 39.77 19.81
N ARG A 182 13.78 39.78 21.05
CA ARG A 182 14.21 40.76 22.08
C ARG A 182 13.67 40.39 23.47
N TYR A 183 14.47 39.65 24.24
CA TYR A 183 14.50 39.89 25.68
C TYR A 183 15.25 41.21 25.93
N GLY A 184 14.53 42.23 26.41
CA GLY A 184 15.18 43.42 26.97
C GLY A 184 14.37 44.72 26.93
N LYS A 185 13.50 44.88 27.94
CA LYS A 185 12.99 46.14 28.52
C LYS A 185 12.22 47.15 27.65
N HIS A 186 10.94 47.32 28.06
CA HIS A 186 10.12 48.54 28.02
C HIS A 186 10.13 49.38 26.73
N ARG A 187 9.04 49.29 25.96
CA ARG A 187 8.13 50.41 25.66
C ARG A 187 6.92 49.90 24.86
N ALA A 188 5.81 50.57 25.08
CA ALA A 188 4.47 50.26 24.60
C ALA A 188 4.38 49.88 23.10
N CYS A 189 3.59 48.85 22.79
CA CYS A 189 3.00 48.71 21.47
C CYS A 189 1.60 49.32 21.53
N ASP A 190 1.53 50.54 21.01
CA ASP A 190 0.31 51.29 20.79
C ASP A 190 -0.56 50.58 19.74
N HIS A 191 -1.85 50.50 20.02
CA HIS A 191 -2.89 50.10 19.08
C HIS A 191 -2.98 51.17 17.99
N SER A 192 -2.64 50.84 16.74
CA SER A 192 -3.20 51.41 15.49
C SER A 192 -2.13 51.58 14.42
N HIS A 193 -2.02 50.62 13.52
CA HIS A 193 -2.43 50.85 12.12
C HIS A 193 -2.18 49.60 11.28
N SER A 194 -3.25 49.23 10.59
CA SER A 194 -3.32 48.33 9.46
C SER A 194 -2.20 48.59 8.44
N ARG A 195 -1.55 47.52 7.95
CA ARG A 195 -1.47 47.10 6.53
C ARG A 195 -0.34 46.10 6.30
N CYS A 196 -0.72 44.90 5.89
CA CYS A 196 0.10 44.00 5.05
C CYS A 196 0.38 44.68 3.71
N TRP A 197 1.61 44.64 3.19
CA TRP A 197 1.92 44.60 1.76
C TRP A 197 3.23 43.80 1.54
N LEU A 198 3.34 43.27 0.31
CA LEU A 198 4.07 42.08 -0.16
C LEU A 198 5.52 41.88 0.30
#